data_AF-A0AA95LXE5-F1
#
_entry.id   AF-A0AA95LXE5-F1
#
_cell.length_a   1.000
_cell.length_b   1.000
_cell.length_c   1.000
_cell.angle_alpha   90.00
_cell.angle_beta   90.00
_cell.angle_gamma   90.00
#
_symmetry.space_group_name_H-M   'P 1'
#
loop_
_entity.id
_entity.type
_entity.pdbx_description
1 polymer ?
#
loop_
_entity_poly.entity_id
_entity_poly.type
_entity_poly.pdbx_seq_one_letter_code
_entity_poly.pdbx_strand_id
1 'polypeptide(L)'
;MAGIKKSKENRIIYLCLGFLLTIMGVYLNYEDIIKGEFPDAIMLLALGINQLLLAYLSPNIFPKDERAKEIIGKSMTINYFVLFLSILVLFIATGSFEFLTLDATQVLIVLFCIMIITIPGTMVIYSKII
;
A
#
# COMPACT_ATOMS: atom_id res chain seq x y z
N MET A 1 -29.70 -4.87 -3.75
CA MET A 1 -29.21 -4.76 -5.15
C MET A 1 -28.39 -3.51 -5.45
N ALA A 2 -28.70 -2.33 -4.89
CA ALA A 2 -27.93 -1.10 -5.13
C ALA A 2 -26.45 -1.17 -4.68
N GLY A 3 -26.15 -1.84 -3.55
CA GLY A 3 -24.79 -1.98 -3.02
C GLY A 3 -23.84 -2.81 -3.90
N ILE A 4 -24.35 -3.87 -4.55
CA ILE A 4 -23.55 -4.77 -5.40
C ILE A 4 -23.16 -4.08 -6.71
N LYS A 5 -24.06 -3.30 -7.30
CA LYS A 5 -23.77 -2.53 -8.53
C LYS A 5 -22.70 -1.47 -8.27
N LYS A 6 -22.79 -0.77 -7.14
CA LYS A 6 -21.80 0.24 -6.70
C LYS A 6 -20.42 -0.37 -6.38
N SER A 7 -20.38 -1.56 -5.79
CA SER A 7 -19.12 -2.30 -5.55
C SER A 7 -18.41 -2.69 -6.85
N LYS A 8 -19.15 -3.11 -7.89
CA LYS A 8 -18.59 -3.42 -9.21
C LYS A 8 -18.05 -2.18 -9.92
N GLU A 9 -18.76 -1.05 -9.84
CA GLU A 9 -18.32 0.22 -10.41
C GLU A 9 -17.03 0.72 -9.73
N ASN A 10 -17.01 0.74 -8.40
CA ASN A 10 -15.81 1.10 -7.63
C ASN A 10 -14.61 0.20 -7.98
N ARG A 11 -14.85 -1.11 -8.17
CA ARG A 11 -13.80 -2.05 -8.57
C ARG A 11 -13.15 -1.66 -9.89
N ILE A 12 -13.94 -1.27 -10.89
CA ILE A 12 -13.41 -0.87 -12.20
C ILE A 12 -12.60 0.41 -12.06
N ILE A 13 -13.09 1.40 -11.31
CA ILE A 13 -12.37 2.65 -11.05
C ILE A 13 -11.00 2.37 -10.40
N TYR A 14 -10.96 1.53 -9.36
CA TYR A 14 -9.73 1.15 -8.69
C TYR A 14 -8.76 0.37 -9.60
N LEU A 15 -9.27 -0.51 -10.46
CA LEU A 15 -8.43 -1.23 -11.44
C LEU A 15 -7.80 -0.28 -12.46
N CYS A 16 -8.61 0.62 -13.04
CA CYS A 16 -8.12 1.57 -14.04
C CYS A 16 -7.10 2.54 -13.43
N LEU A 17 -7.40 3.09 -12.25
CA LEU A 17 -6.47 3.98 -11.53
C LEU A 17 -5.20 3.24 -11.10
N GLY A 18 -5.32 2.03 -10.57
CA GLY A 18 -4.16 1.24 -10.15
C GLY A 18 -3.23 0.94 -11.32
N PHE A 19 -3.77 0.50 -12.45
CA PHE A 19 -2.96 0.23 -13.64
C PHE A 19 -2.26 1.49 -14.18
N LEU A 20 -2.98 2.61 -14.26
CA LEU A 20 -2.44 3.89 -14.71
C LEU A 20 -1.31 4.38 -13.79
N LEU A 21 -1.55 4.40 -12.48
CA LEU A 21 -0.57 4.85 -11.48
C LEU A 21 0.64 3.92 -11.41
N THR A 22 0.46 2.61 -11.55
CA THR A 22 1.57 1.65 -11.59
C THR A 22 2.43 1.88 -12.83
N ILE A 23 1.85 2.06 -14.01
CA ILE A 23 2.63 2.35 -15.24
C ILE A 23 3.40 3.67 -15.08
N MET A 24 2.73 4.73 -14.64
CA MET A 24 3.39 6.02 -14.41
C MET A 24 4.48 5.91 -13.34
N GLY A 25 4.24 5.17 -12.26
CA GLY A 25 5.22 4.92 -11.22
C GLY A 25 6.45 4.21 -11.77
N VAL A 26 6.26 3.14 -12.56
CA VAL A 26 7.40 2.44 -13.19
C VAL A 26 8.16 3.38 -14.12
N TYR A 27 7.44 4.12 -14.98
CA TYR A 27 8.06 5.04 -15.94
C TYR A 27 8.90 6.13 -15.25
N LEU A 28 8.37 6.77 -14.20
CA LEU A 28 9.06 7.86 -13.51
C LEU A 28 10.26 7.40 -12.69
N ASN A 29 10.23 6.18 -12.15
CA ASN A 29 11.32 5.67 -11.32
C ASN A 29 12.38 4.88 -12.12
N TYR A 30 12.15 4.59 -13.40
CA TYR A 30 13.04 3.73 -14.20
C TYR A 30 14.45 4.29 -14.34
N GLU A 31 14.58 5.60 -14.60
CA GLU A 31 15.89 6.24 -14.75
C GLU A 31 16.69 6.23 -13.45
N ASP A 32 16.05 6.60 -12.33
CA ASP A 32 16.69 6.66 -11.01
C ASP A 32 17.20 5.27 -10.60
N ILE A 33 16.40 4.23 -10.83
CA ILE A 33 16.77 2.84 -10.54
C ILE A 33 18.01 2.41 -11.36
N ILE A 34 18.10 2.80 -12.63
CA ILE A 34 19.26 2.47 -13.48
C ILE A 34 20.52 3.21 -13.04
N LYS A 35 20.37 4.47 -12.61
CA LYS A 35 21.47 5.29 -12.10
C LYS A 35 21.92 4.84 -10.69
N GLY A 36 21.15 3.98 -10.03
CA GLY A 36 21.39 3.58 -8.64
C GLY A 36 21.03 4.67 -7.65
N GLU A 37 20.21 5.64 -8.07
CA GLU A 37 19.71 6.74 -7.26
C GLU A 37 18.40 6.34 -6.57
N PHE A 38 18.03 7.09 -5.52
CA PHE A 38 16.77 6.84 -4.84
C PHE A 38 15.60 7.23 -5.74
N PRO A 39 14.61 6.34 -5.95
CA PRO A 39 13.46 6.61 -6.79
C PRO A 39 12.45 7.54 -6.10
N ASP A 40 12.52 8.85 -6.39
CA ASP A 40 11.71 9.87 -5.70
C ASP A 40 10.20 9.70 -5.94
N ALA A 41 9.81 9.15 -7.10
CA ALA A 41 8.42 8.91 -7.45
C ALA A 41 7.88 7.56 -6.95
N ILE A 42 8.59 6.85 -6.05
CA ILE A 42 8.20 5.50 -5.60
C ILE A 42 6.84 5.47 -4.87
N MET A 43 6.44 6.60 -4.27
CA MET A 43 5.09 6.75 -3.69
C MET A 43 3.98 6.55 -4.72
N LEU A 44 4.20 6.96 -5.97
CA LEU A 44 3.21 6.79 -7.04
C LEU A 44 3.00 5.30 -7.35
N LEU A 45 4.08 4.52 -7.31
CA LEU A 45 4.03 3.07 -7.48
C LEU A 45 3.28 2.41 -6.30
N ALA A 46 3.58 2.83 -5.07
CA ALA A 46 2.89 2.35 -3.87
C ALA A 46 1.38 2.66 -3.90
N LEU A 47 1.02 3.87 -4.37
CA LEU A 47 -0.38 4.26 -4.60
C LEU A 47 -1.04 3.37 -5.66
N GLY A 48 -0.37 3.08 -6.77
CA GLY A 48 -0.88 2.16 -7.80
C GLY A 48 -1.17 0.78 -7.24
N ILE A 49 -0.23 0.21 -6.47
CA ILE A 49 -0.41 -1.08 -5.79
C ILE A 49 -1.59 -1.04 -4.81
N ASN A 50 -1.70 0.02 -4.01
CA ASN A 50 -2.85 0.21 -3.10
C ASN A 50 -4.18 0.21 -3.86
N GLN A 51 -4.30 0.93 -4.98
CA GLN A 51 -5.53 0.90 -5.78
C GLN A 51 -5.84 -0.50 -6.32
N LEU A 52 -4.84 -1.27 -6.75
CA LEU A 52 -5.04 -2.65 -7.20
C LEU A 52 -5.51 -3.57 -6.06
N LEU A 53 -4.99 -3.37 -4.84
CA LEU A 53 -5.46 -4.10 -3.65
C LEU A 53 -6.91 -3.71 -3.30
N LEU A 54 -7.25 -2.41 -3.38
CA LEU A 54 -8.62 -1.93 -3.16
C LEU A 54 -9.60 -2.45 -4.22
N ALA A 55 -9.17 -2.59 -5.47
CA ALA A 55 -9.97 -3.25 -6.50
C ALA A 55 -10.31 -4.69 -6.13
N TYR A 56 -9.35 -5.45 -5.58
CA TYR A 56 -9.59 -6.79 -5.09
C TYR A 56 -10.53 -6.82 -3.88
N LEU A 57 -10.38 -5.86 -2.96
CA LEU A 57 -11.20 -5.74 -1.76
C LEU A 57 -12.61 -5.21 -2.03
N SER A 58 -12.83 -4.54 -3.15
CA SER A 58 -14.11 -3.92 -3.52
C SER A 58 -15.35 -4.83 -3.34
N PRO A 59 -15.35 -6.09 -3.80
CA PRO A 59 -16.47 -7.00 -3.57
C PRO A 59 -16.65 -7.41 -2.10
N ASN A 60 -15.59 -7.46 -1.30
CA ASN A 60 -15.61 -8.03 0.05
C ASN A 60 -15.90 -6.99 1.15
N ILE A 61 -15.48 -5.74 0.95
CA ILE A 61 -15.57 -4.70 1.98
C ILE A 61 -16.78 -3.77 1.78
N PHE A 62 -17.14 -3.47 0.54
CA PHE A 62 -18.17 -2.47 0.23
C PHE A 62 -19.63 -2.90 0.46
N PRO A 63 -19.97 -4.18 0.65
CA PRO A 63 -21.25 -4.55 1.22
C PRO A 63 -21.48 -3.95 2.62
N LYS A 64 -20.42 -3.53 3.32
CA LYS A 64 -20.44 -2.93 4.68
C LYS A 64 -21.09 -3.82 5.74
N ASP A 65 -21.01 -5.12 5.53
CA ASP A 65 -21.53 -6.12 6.46
C ASP A 65 -20.62 -6.25 7.70
N GLU A 66 -21.07 -7.02 8.70
CA GLU A 66 -20.32 -7.25 9.95
C GLU A 66 -18.91 -7.81 9.70
N ARG A 67 -18.79 -8.74 8.74
CA ARG A 67 -17.50 -9.29 8.28
C ARG A 67 -16.54 -8.21 7.78
N ALA A 68 -17.03 -7.20 7.07
CA ALA A 68 -16.20 -6.10 6.59
C ALA A 68 -15.65 -5.26 7.75
N LYS A 69 -16.44 -5.04 8.81
CA LYS A 69 -15.99 -4.33 10.01
C LYS A 69 -14.92 -5.13 10.75
N GLU A 70 -15.08 -6.45 10.86
CA GLU A 70 -14.09 -7.32 11.50
C GLU A 70 -12.75 -7.32 10.74
N ILE A 71 -12.80 -7.44 9.41
CA ILE A 71 -11.60 -7.38 8.55
C ILE A 71 -10.86 -6.06 8.75
N ILE A 72 -11.57 -4.92 8.71
CA ILE A 72 -10.96 -3.60 8.91
C ILE A 72 -10.37 -3.48 10.32
N GLY A 73 -11.10 -3.90 11.35
CA GLY A 73 -10.63 -3.84 12.74
C GLY A 73 -9.34 -4.62 12.95
N LYS A 74 -9.29 -5.89 12.54
CA LYS A 74 -8.08 -6.72 12.68
C LYS A 74 -6.91 -6.19 11.86
N SER A 75 -7.20 -5.71 10.64
CA SER A 75 -6.21 -5.07 9.78
C SER A 75 -5.58 -3.85 10.45
N MET A 76 -6.37 -2.96 11.04
CA MET A 76 -5.86 -1.77 11.73
C MET A 76 -4.94 -2.13 12.91
N THR A 77 -5.30 -3.15 13.69
CA THR A 77 -4.45 -3.64 14.79
C THR A 77 -3.09 -4.14 14.30
N ILE A 78 -3.05 -4.94 13.22
CA ILE A 78 -1.77 -5.38 12.66
C ILE A 78 -0.95 -4.21 12.13
N ASN A 79 -1.58 -3.25 11.44
CA ASN A 79 -0.86 -2.09 10.91
C ASN A 79 -0.18 -1.26 11.98
N TYR A 80 -0.76 -1.20 13.19
CA TYR A 80 -0.08 -0.58 14.33
C TYR A 80 1.27 -1.27 14.58
N PHE A 81 1.30 -2.60 14.71
CA PHE A 81 2.55 -3.33 14.91
C PHE A 81 3.53 -3.19 13.74
N VAL A 82 3.03 -3.23 12.50
CA VAL A 82 3.89 -3.04 11.31
C VAL A 82 4.49 -1.63 11.28
N LEU A 83 3.74 -0.60 11.65
CA LEU A 83 4.26 0.78 11.75
C LEU A 83 5.45 0.84 12.71
N PHE A 84 5.29 0.38 13.95
CA PHE A 84 6.38 0.42 14.93
C PHE A 84 7.59 -0.41 14.50
N LEU A 85 7.35 -1.60 13.93
CA LEU A 85 8.42 -2.46 13.44
C LEU A 85 9.17 -1.82 12.27
N SER A 86 8.44 -1.23 11.31
CA SER A 86 9.05 -0.57 10.15
C SER A 86 9.88 0.64 10.54
N ILE A 87 9.41 1.46 11.49
CA ILE A 87 10.20 2.58 12.04
C ILE A 87 11.48 2.07 12.68
N LEU A 88 11.41 1.04 13.52
CA LEU A 88 12.57 0.46 14.19
C LEU A 88 13.60 -0.06 13.17
N VAL A 89 13.13 -0.80 12.15
CA VAL A 89 14.00 -1.35 11.11
C VAL A 89 14.65 -0.25 10.29
N LEU A 90 13.89 0.76 9.85
CA LEU A 90 14.43 1.89 9.08
C LEU A 90 15.44 2.70 9.90
N PHE A 91 15.17 2.91 11.18
CA PHE A 91 16.08 3.63 12.08
C PHE A 91 17.42 2.89 12.23
N ILE A 92 17.38 1.57 12.49
CA ILE A 92 18.60 0.76 12.62
C ILE A 92 19.37 0.70 11.29
N ALA A 93 18.67 0.52 10.17
CA ALA A 93 19.27 0.42 8.85
C ALA A 93 20.00 1.71 8.44
N THR A 94 19.43 2.87 8.77
CA THR A 94 20.00 4.18 8.41
C THR A 94 21.06 4.65 9.42
N GLY A 95 20.94 4.27 10.70
CA GLY A 95 21.80 4.77 11.77
C GLY A 95 23.02 3.90 12.08
N SER A 96 22.87 2.58 12.20
CA SER A 96 23.90 1.72 12.78
C SER A 96 24.70 0.90 11.77
N PHE A 97 24.17 0.71 10.56
CA PHE A 97 24.72 -0.25 9.62
C PHE A 97 25.55 0.37 8.49
N GLU A 98 25.53 1.69 8.27
CA GLU A 98 26.17 2.43 7.14
C GLU A 98 25.90 1.87 5.72
N PHE A 99 25.19 0.73 5.60
CA PHE A 99 24.84 0.07 4.34
C PHE A 99 23.83 0.87 3.51
N LEU A 100 23.05 1.74 4.15
CA LEU A 100 22.01 2.56 3.53
C LEU A 100 22.10 3.99 4.05
N THR A 101 22.76 4.87 3.30
CA THR A 101 22.74 6.32 3.55
C THR A 101 21.49 6.94 2.94
N LEU A 102 20.33 6.61 3.51
CA LEU A 102 19.06 7.25 3.14
C LEU A 102 18.93 8.59 3.86
N ASP A 103 18.49 9.61 3.13
CA ASP A 103 18.12 10.88 3.75
C ASP A 103 16.82 10.73 4.58
N ALA A 104 16.63 11.62 5.56
CA ALA A 104 15.43 11.63 6.40
C ALA A 104 14.14 11.71 5.57
N THR A 105 14.15 12.45 4.45
CA THR A 105 13.01 12.53 3.53
C THR A 105 12.73 11.18 2.85
N GLN A 106 13.77 10.49 2.40
CA GLN A 106 13.68 9.18 1.75
C GLN A 106 13.18 8.11 2.72
N VAL A 107 13.59 8.16 3.98
CA VAL A 107 13.07 7.29 5.05
C VAL A 107 11.57 7.49 5.23
N LEU A 108 11.09 8.73 5.26
CA LEU A 108 9.65 9.03 5.36
C LEU A 108 8.88 8.56 4.14
N ILE A 109 9.44 8.71 2.94
CA ILE A 109 8.86 8.21 1.69
C ILE A 109 8.68 6.70 1.75
N VAL A 110 9.70 5.96 2.16
CA VAL A 110 9.63 4.50 2.31
C VAL A 110 8.60 4.11 3.36
N LEU A 111 8.59 4.77 4.52
CA LEU A 111 7.61 4.52 5.57
C LEU A 111 6.18 4.73 5.07
N PHE A 112 5.94 5.81 4.32
CA PHE A 112 4.64 6.08 3.74
C PHE A 112 4.21 5.00 2.75
N CYS A 113 5.13 4.54 1.88
CA CYS A 113 4.87 3.44 0.95
C CYS A 113 4.48 2.16 1.69
N ILE A 114 5.21 1.81 2.76
CA ILE A 114 4.89 0.65 3.61
C ILE A 114 3.47 0.79 4.16
N MET A 115 3.12 1.93 4.74
CA MET A 115 1.81 2.13 5.37
C MET A 115 0.65 2.07 4.37
N ILE A 116 0.82 2.68 3.19
CA ILE A 116 -0.19 2.66 2.14
C ILE A 116 -0.46 1.26 1.61
N ILE A 117 0.55 0.39 1.54
CA ILE A 117 0.39 -0.97 1.04
C ILE A 117 -0.07 -1.92 2.15
N THR A 118 0.42 -1.76 3.38
CA THR A 118 0.17 -2.69 4.47
C THR A 118 -1.30 -2.71 4.88
N ILE A 119 -1.97 -1.55 4.90
CA ILE A 119 -3.39 -1.45 5.26
C ILE A 119 -4.27 -2.30 4.32
N PRO A 120 -4.36 -2.02 3.02
CA PRO A 120 -5.14 -2.84 2.12
C PRO A 120 -4.56 -4.26 1.99
N GLY A 121 -3.23 -4.45 2.08
CA GLY A 121 -2.61 -5.78 2.00
C GLY A 121 -3.04 -6.73 3.11
N THR A 122 -3.07 -6.24 4.35
CA THR A 122 -3.56 -7.01 5.51
C THR A 122 -5.06 -7.26 5.44
N MET A 123 -5.85 -6.31 4.94
CA MET A 123 -7.27 -6.55 4.63
C MET A 123 -7.46 -7.67 3.59
N VAL A 124 -6.61 -7.75 2.56
CA VAL A 124 -6.70 -8.83 1.55
C VAL A 124 -6.48 -10.18 2.21
N ILE A 125 -5.49 -10.31 3.08
CA ILE A 125 -5.20 -11.54 3.83
C ILE A 125 -6.43 -11.93 4.67
N TYR A 126 -6.97 -11.01 5.47
CA TYR A 126 -8.12 -11.29 6.32
C TYR A 126 -9.39 -11.61 5.55
N SER A 127 -9.59 -11.02 4.37
CA SER A 127 -10.75 -11.32 3.51
C SER A 127 -10.79 -12.77 3.01
N LYS A 128 -9.64 -13.46 3.01
CA LYS A 128 -9.53 -14.88 2.66
C LYS A 128 -9.65 -15.81 3.85
N ILE A 129 -9.28 -15.35 5.04
CA ILE A 129 -9.26 -16.16 6.27
C ILE A 129 -10.65 -16.18 6.92
N ILE A 130 -11.28 -15.01 7.01
CA ILE A 130 -12.66 -14.81 7.50
C ILE A 130 -13.54 -14.78 6.27
#